data_AF-A0A9R0ES27-F1
#
_entry.id   AF-A0A9R0ES27-F1
#
_cell.length_a   1.000
_cell.length_b   1.000
_cell.length_c   1.000
_cell.angle_alpha   90.00
_cell.angle_beta   90.00
_cell.angle_gamma   90.00
#
_symmetry.space_group_name_H-M   'P 1'
#
loop_
_entity.id
_entity.type
_entity.pdbx_description
1 polymer ?
#
loop_
_entity_poly.entity_id
_entity_poly.type
_entity_poly.pdbx_seq_one_letter_code
_entity_poly.pdbx_strand_id
1 'polypeptide(L)'
;FIPRSRARVVIGNNCSGPSFGIRDYNYHPSYSTEPFSSLVMIQLNIEGVISFARWRPICRPPTHFKDQPFYAMVLSNSCSKSRVRIHKMKYVSPEHCKSFYRRTGADVDGDWPSYTACARSTSGGDCVWRSGAILVVKIKDRWRLLGFGIYGPGCESPARFLDYGKYHQWVAHNIDRMGKPAITTLADNHVVLRRSLAQIQRFGKCDEEEKAYLAYSDYDHITSDKGFFNYNISIYGETNYPCIEFEANHNPTVGTKPRMRLRQWCLMNMRRPPHEVFKDPIKDKVCFSPRYKYGEAHFNVEVDYTEELHFHVNVYRKTYQRFIKPKFMIAVMNMESSFPEIPSPVDTYDKYQTLLGDPKHPWFLRNDEVARRTATTTTTSTTTPTAPTTTPSMETTTVE
;
A
#
# COMPACT_ATOMS: atom_id res chain seq x y z
N PHE A 1 -10.07 -6.04 -22.78
CA PHE A 1 -9.03 -6.26 -21.76
C PHE A 1 -7.70 -6.55 -22.44
N ILE A 2 -6.62 -5.88 -22.07
CA ILE A 2 -5.27 -6.21 -22.56
C ILE A 2 -4.69 -7.26 -21.61
N PRO A 3 -4.31 -8.47 -22.08
CA PRO A 3 -3.68 -9.47 -21.23
C PRO A 3 -2.40 -8.92 -20.59
N ARG A 4 -2.14 -9.22 -19.30
CA ARG A 4 -0.92 -8.81 -18.57
C ARG A 4 0.36 -9.14 -19.35
N SER A 5 0.38 -10.30 -20.00
CA SER A 5 1.50 -10.78 -20.82
C SER A 5 1.84 -9.85 -21.98
N ARG A 6 0.85 -9.11 -22.51
CA ARG A 6 0.99 -8.20 -23.65
C ARG A 6 1.04 -6.72 -23.25
N ALA A 7 0.52 -6.37 -22.09
CA ALA A 7 0.47 -5.00 -21.63
C ALA A 7 1.85 -4.50 -21.17
N ARG A 8 2.19 -3.26 -21.55
CA ARG A 8 3.46 -2.61 -21.24
C ARG A 8 3.23 -1.17 -20.80
N VAL A 9 4.05 -0.69 -19.88
CA VAL A 9 4.05 0.71 -19.42
C VAL A 9 5.39 1.33 -19.73
N VAL A 10 5.41 2.49 -20.38
CA VAL A 10 6.63 3.28 -20.62
C VAL A 10 6.65 4.44 -19.65
N ILE A 11 7.78 4.67 -18.98
CA ILE A 11 7.95 5.77 -18.00
C ILE A 11 9.09 6.68 -18.47
N GLY A 12 8.90 7.99 -18.32
CA GLY A 12 9.89 9.01 -18.60
C GLY A 12 9.94 9.50 -20.05
N ASN A 13 9.37 8.76 -20.99
CA ASN A 13 9.30 9.10 -22.42
C ASN A 13 7.90 8.80 -23.00
N ASN A 14 7.54 9.42 -24.13
CA ASN A 14 6.34 9.08 -24.88
C ASN A 14 6.62 7.94 -25.87
N CYS A 15 6.04 6.76 -25.63
CA CYS A 15 6.13 5.54 -26.45
C CYS A 15 7.54 4.93 -26.67
N SER A 16 8.60 5.68 -26.44
CA SER A 16 9.98 5.33 -26.77
C SER A 16 10.83 5.28 -25.50
N GLY A 17 10.99 4.12 -24.90
CA GLY A 17 11.78 3.99 -23.68
C GLY A 17 11.70 2.60 -23.06
N PRO A 18 12.34 2.42 -21.90
CA PRO A 18 12.21 1.19 -21.12
C PRO A 18 10.73 0.92 -20.86
N SER A 19 10.28 -0.25 -21.32
CA SER A 19 8.91 -0.72 -21.11
C SER A 19 8.89 -1.71 -19.96
N PHE A 20 7.99 -1.50 -19.00
CA PHE A 20 7.77 -2.39 -17.87
C PHE A 20 6.61 -3.31 -18.17
N GLY A 21 6.79 -4.60 -17.89
CA GLY A 21 5.69 -5.55 -17.85
C GLY A 21 4.73 -5.20 -16.71
N ILE A 22 3.49 -5.64 -16.81
CA ILE A 22 2.51 -5.48 -15.73
C ILE A 22 2.49 -6.77 -14.91
N ARG A 23 2.75 -6.63 -13.61
CA ARG A 23 2.65 -7.72 -12.64
C ARG A 23 1.20 -7.96 -12.25
N ASP A 24 0.48 -6.90 -11.91
CA ASP A 24 -0.90 -7.02 -11.45
C ASP A 24 -1.76 -5.77 -11.70
N TYR A 25 -3.07 -5.97 -11.74
CA TYR A 25 -4.08 -4.91 -11.80
C TYR A 25 -4.95 -4.98 -10.55
N ASN A 26 -5.13 -3.84 -9.90
CA ASN A 26 -6.02 -3.73 -8.76
C ASN A 26 -7.11 -2.71 -9.07
N TYR A 27 -8.35 -3.18 -9.20
CA TYR A 27 -9.49 -2.33 -9.51
C TYR A 27 -10.15 -1.87 -8.23
N HIS A 28 -10.47 -0.57 -8.15
CA HIS A 28 -11.29 -0.07 -7.07
C HIS A 28 -12.68 -0.75 -7.11
N PRO A 29 -13.32 -1.05 -5.95
CA PRO A 29 -14.62 -1.72 -5.93
C PRO A 29 -15.71 -1.05 -6.77
N SER A 30 -15.65 0.28 -6.96
CA SER A 30 -16.58 1.01 -7.83
C SER A 30 -16.48 0.63 -9.31
N TYR A 31 -15.45 -0.11 -9.74
CA TYR A 31 -15.32 -0.56 -11.12
C TYR A 31 -16.48 -1.47 -11.57
N SER A 32 -17.12 -2.21 -10.65
CA SER A 32 -18.26 -3.07 -10.98
C SER A 32 -19.52 -2.28 -11.36
N THR A 33 -19.69 -1.09 -10.80
CA THR A 33 -20.85 -0.21 -11.04
C THR A 33 -20.55 0.92 -12.03
N GLU A 34 -19.30 1.39 -12.09
CA GLU A 34 -18.86 2.55 -12.88
C GLU A 34 -17.57 2.21 -13.67
N PRO A 35 -17.63 1.31 -14.67
CA PRO A 35 -16.41 0.78 -15.32
C PRO A 35 -15.64 1.84 -16.11
N PHE A 36 -16.32 2.89 -16.60
CA PHE A 36 -15.71 3.97 -17.40
C PHE A 36 -15.04 5.05 -16.53
N SER A 37 -15.45 5.15 -15.26
CA SER A 37 -15.09 6.23 -14.34
C SER A 37 -14.63 5.66 -13.01
N SER A 38 -13.69 4.71 -13.06
CA SER A 38 -13.12 4.07 -11.88
C SER A 38 -11.60 4.09 -11.88
N LEU A 39 -11.02 3.86 -10.70
CA LEU A 39 -9.58 3.87 -10.48
C LEU A 39 -9.03 2.44 -10.56
N VAL A 40 -7.91 2.30 -11.27
CA VAL A 40 -7.09 1.09 -11.27
C VAL A 40 -5.68 1.42 -10.83
N MET A 41 -5.12 0.59 -9.96
CA MET A 41 -3.71 0.61 -9.61
C MET A 41 -2.99 -0.48 -10.41
N ILE A 42 -1.93 -0.09 -11.10
CA ILE A 42 -1.13 -1.00 -11.93
C ILE A 42 0.19 -1.25 -11.20
N GLN A 43 0.45 -2.51 -10.87
CA GLN A 43 1.74 -2.92 -10.32
C GLN A 43 2.67 -3.31 -11.46
N LEU A 44 3.82 -2.65 -11.54
CA LEU A 44 4.82 -2.91 -12.57
C LEU A 44 5.76 -4.03 -12.18
N ASN A 45 6.19 -4.82 -13.17
CA ASN A 45 7.34 -5.68 -13.03
C ASN A 45 8.61 -4.85 -13.27
N ILE A 46 9.33 -4.59 -12.19
CA ILE A 46 10.55 -3.77 -12.16
C ILE A 46 11.81 -4.59 -11.87
N GLU A 47 11.74 -5.91 -11.97
CA GLU A 47 12.88 -6.80 -11.74
C GLU A 47 14.06 -6.42 -12.66
N GLY A 48 15.24 -6.22 -12.05
CA GLY A 48 16.47 -5.88 -12.78
C GLY A 48 16.63 -4.41 -13.18
N VAL A 49 15.76 -3.51 -12.72
CA VAL A 49 15.89 -2.06 -12.97
C VAL A 49 16.82 -1.42 -11.93
N ILE A 50 18.07 -1.15 -12.33
CA ILE A 50 19.16 -0.75 -11.43
C ILE A 50 19.09 0.75 -11.03
N SER A 51 18.32 1.59 -11.74
CA SER A 51 18.27 3.03 -11.42
C SER A 51 16.90 3.67 -11.60
N PHE A 52 16.22 3.89 -10.48
CA PHE A 52 15.04 4.77 -10.40
C PHE A 52 15.41 6.24 -10.20
N ALA A 53 16.70 6.59 -10.10
CA ALA A 53 17.14 7.92 -9.70
C ALA A 53 16.62 9.04 -10.62
N ARG A 54 16.22 8.70 -11.85
CA ARG A 54 15.69 9.63 -12.85
C ARG A 54 14.16 9.80 -12.81
N TRP A 55 13.42 8.95 -12.10
CA TRP A 55 11.95 9.03 -12.03
C TRP A 55 11.50 9.44 -10.63
N ARG A 56 10.70 10.50 -10.56
CA ARG A 56 10.16 11.00 -9.30
C ARG A 56 8.65 10.73 -9.26
N PRO A 57 8.13 9.99 -8.26
CA PRO A 57 6.71 9.81 -8.12
C PRO A 57 6.03 11.14 -7.76
N ILE A 58 4.76 11.28 -8.15
CA ILE A 58 3.94 12.43 -7.75
C ILE A 58 3.58 12.34 -6.26
N CYS A 59 3.45 13.48 -5.59
CA CYS A 59 3.10 13.50 -4.16
C CYS A 59 1.61 13.16 -3.95
N ARG A 60 1.31 12.63 -2.75
CA ARG A 60 -0.05 12.45 -2.23
C ARG A 60 -0.89 13.75 -2.30
N PRO A 61 -2.22 13.65 -2.40
CA PRO A 61 -3.10 14.80 -2.40
C PRO A 61 -2.87 15.68 -1.15
N PRO A 62 -2.99 17.01 -1.27
CA PRO A 62 -3.02 17.88 -0.11
C PRO A 62 -4.26 17.63 0.74
N THR A 63 -4.17 17.88 2.04
CA THR A 63 -5.34 17.83 2.95
C THR A 63 -6.27 19.02 2.72
N HIS A 64 -5.69 20.18 2.41
CA HIS A 64 -6.43 21.41 2.11
C HIS A 64 -5.72 22.22 1.02
N PHE A 65 -6.50 22.92 0.21
CA PHE A 65 -6.06 23.92 -0.76
C PHE A 65 -7.18 24.96 -0.90
N LYS A 66 -6.81 26.23 -1.12
CA LYS A 66 -7.76 27.34 -1.30
C LYS A 66 -7.44 28.08 -2.59
N ASP A 67 -6.29 28.74 -2.63
CA ASP A 67 -5.95 29.69 -3.70
C ASP A 67 -4.76 29.26 -4.55
N GLN A 68 -4.40 27.97 -4.52
CA GLN A 68 -3.27 27.48 -5.28
C GLN A 68 -3.62 27.30 -6.76
N PRO A 69 -2.67 27.57 -7.69
CA PRO A 69 -2.90 27.34 -9.10
C PRO A 69 -3.00 25.83 -9.39
N PHE A 70 -4.09 25.46 -10.05
CA PHE A 70 -4.31 24.11 -10.56
C PHE A 70 -3.73 23.97 -11.96
N TYR A 71 -3.29 22.78 -12.29
CA TYR A 71 -2.81 22.45 -13.62
C TYR A 71 -3.35 21.10 -14.06
N ALA A 72 -3.70 20.97 -15.33
CA ALA A 72 -3.94 19.70 -15.97
C ALA A 72 -2.74 19.37 -16.86
N MET A 73 -2.17 18.19 -16.68
CA MET A 73 -1.05 17.70 -17.50
C MET A 73 -1.56 16.58 -18.40
N VAL A 74 -1.28 16.69 -19.70
CA VAL A 74 -1.73 15.74 -20.71
C VAL A 74 -0.54 15.35 -21.57
N LEU A 75 -0.32 14.05 -21.76
CA LEU A 75 0.69 13.56 -22.67
C LEU A 75 0.18 13.67 -24.11
N SER A 76 1.05 14.10 -25.03
CA SER A 76 0.75 14.12 -26.45
C SER A 76 0.41 12.72 -26.98
N ASN A 77 -0.62 12.60 -27.82
CA ASN A 77 -0.96 11.34 -28.51
C ASN A 77 0.09 10.94 -29.56
N SER A 78 0.96 11.87 -29.95
CA SER A 78 2.01 11.62 -30.94
C SER A 78 3.27 11.11 -30.27
N CYS A 79 3.60 9.84 -30.49
CA CYS A 79 4.83 9.22 -30.03
C CYS A 79 6.10 9.94 -30.50
N SER A 80 6.07 10.57 -31.68
CA SER A 80 7.21 11.35 -32.22
C SER A 80 7.37 12.72 -31.58
N LYS A 81 6.31 13.27 -30.97
CA LYS A 81 6.34 14.55 -30.24
C LYS A 81 6.03 14.32 -28.77
N SER A 82 7.00 13.73 -28.07
CA SER A 82 6.97 13.47 -26.61
C SER A 82 6.99 14.78 -25.82
N ARG A 83 5.84 15.47 -25.74
CA ARG A 83 5.66 16.68 -24.94
C ARG A 83 4.48 16.51 -24.00
N VAL A 84 4.70 16.86 -22.74
CA VAL A 84 3.62 17.04 -21.76
C VAL A 84 3.06 18.44 -21.96
N ARG A 85 1.77 18.54 -22.30
CA ARG A 85 1.04 19.81 -22.37
C ARG A 85 0.54 20.12 -20.96
N ILE A 86 0.82 21.33 -20.49
CA ILE A 86 0.41 21.80 -19.16
C ILE A 86 -0.60 22.92 -19.36
N HIS A 87 -1.82 22.70 -18.91
CA HIS A 87 -2.91 23.66 -18.96
C HIS A 87 -3.10 24.25 -17.57
N LYS A 88 -3.13 25.58 -17.46
CA LYS A 88 -3.53 26.24 -16.21
C LYS A 88 -5.05 26.09 -16.05
N MET A 89 -5.47 25.70 -14.85
CA MET A 89 -6.85 25.36 -14.55
C MET A 89 -7.39 26.23 -13.41
N LYS A 90 -8.71 26.44 -13.40
CA LYS A 90 -9.49 26.98 -12.30
C LYS A 90 -10.44 25.92 -11.78
N TYR A 91 -10.55 25.79 -10.47
CA TYR A 91 -11.54 24.93 -9.84
C TYR A 91 -12.96 25.39 -10.21
N VAL A 92 -13.85 24.42 -10.42
CA VAL A 92 -15.27 24.64 -10.66
C VAL A 92 -16.02 23.85 -9.60
N SER A 93 -16.97 24.49 -8.91
CA SER A 93 -17.73 23.81 -7.87
C SER A 93 -18.54 22.65 -8.47
N PRO A 94 -18.83 21.58 -7.70
CA PRO A 94 -19.59 20.44 -8.19
C PRO A 94 -20.97 20.82 -8.75
N GLU A 95 -21.62 21.82 -8.17
CA GLU A 95 -22.96 22.30 -8.55
C GLU A 95 -22.91 22.97 -9.93
N HIS A 96 -21.97 23.89 -10.13
CA HIS A 96 -21.76 24.55 -11.43
C HIS A 96 -21.33 23.55 -12.51
N CYS A 97 -20.50 22.57 -12.13
CA CYS A 97 -20.09 21.52 -13.04
C CYS A 97 -21.29 20.68 -13.50
N LYS A 98 -22.08 20.13 -12.58
CA LYS A 98 -23.29 19.34 -12.92
C LYS A 98 -24.30 20.15 -13.72
N SER A 99 -24.54 21.41 -13.33
CA SER A 99 -25.44 22.30 -14.07
C SER A 99 -25.00 22.54 -15.52
N PHE A 100 -23.69 22.62 -15.78
CA PHE A 100 -23.18 22.72 -17.14
C PHE A 100 -23.54 21.49 -17.98
N TYR A 101 -23.21 20.28 -17.51
CA TYR A 101 -23.46 19.04 -18.27
C TYR A 101 -24.96 18.77 -18.49
N ARG A 102 -25.81 19.11 -17.52
CA ARG A 102 -27.27 19.03 -17.67
C ARG A 102 -27.76 19.95 -18.79
N ARG A 103 -27.30 21.19 -18.80
CA ARG A 103 -27.72 22.19 -19.81
C ARG A 103 -27.22 21.87 -21.20
N THR A 104 -26.06 21.25 -21.33
CA THR A 104 -25.49 20.86 -22.64
C THR A 104 -25.99 19.51 -23.13
N GLY A 105 -26.85 18.81 -22.38
CA GLY A 105 -27.31 17.46 -22.73
C GLY A 105 -26.22 16.40 -22.68
N ALA A 106 -25.12 16.67 -21.98
CA ALA A 106 -23.98 15.77 -21.83
C ALA A 106 -23.97 15.05 -20.46
N ASP A 107 -25.07 15.13 -19.72
CA ASP A 107 -25.29 14.43 -18.45
C ASP A 107 -25.67 12.97 -18.72
N VAL A 108 -24.69 12.14 -19.10
CA VAL A 108 -24.88 10.72 -19.39
C VAL A 108 -24.75 9.90 -18.10
N ASP A 109 -25.72 9.02 -17.83
CA ASP A 109 -25.67 8.10 -16.70
C ASP A 109 -24.46 7.16 -16.79
N GLY A 110 -23.73 7.01 -15.68
CA GLY A 110 -22.52 6.18 -15.61
C GLY A 110 -21.22 6.87 -16.02
N ASP A 111 -21.26 8.06 -16.61
CA ASP A 111 -20.06 8.86 -16.89
C ASP A 111 -19.52 9.54 -15.63
N TRP A 112 -20.39 9.81 -14.65
CA TRP A 112 -20.00 10.46 -13.40
C TRP A 112 -19.35 9.46 -12.45
N PRO A 113 -18.10 9.71 -12.01
CA PRO A 113 -17.50 8.91 -10.97
C PRO A 113 -18.20 9.20 -9.63
N SER A 114 -18.19 8.22 -8.73
CA SER A 114 -18.71 8.37 -7.37
C SER A 114 -18.14 9.61 -6.67
N TYR A 115 -16.87 9.94 -6.95
CA TYR A 115 -16.23 11.17 -6.48
C TYR A 115 -15.62 11.95 -7.64
N THR A 116 -16.21 13.11 -7.94
CA THR A 116 -15.79 13.98 -9.04
C THR A 116 -15.17 15.28 -8.52
N ALA A 117 -14.02 15.66 -9.10
CA ALA A 117 -13.49 17.02 -9.05
C ALA A 117 -13.66 17.68 -10.42
N CYS A 118 -14.02 18.97 -10.43
CA CYS A 118 -14.18 19.72 -11.67
C CYS A 118 -13.20 20.89 -11.77
N ALA A 119 -12.65 21.06 -12.97
CA ALA A 119 -11.79 22.20 -13.27
C ALA A 119 -11.93 22.58 -14.74
N ARG A 120 -11.77 23.87 -15.05
CA ARG A 120 -11.76 24.39 -16.42
C ARG A 120 -10.44 25.06 -16.75
N SER A 121 -9.98 24.99 -17.98
CA SER A 121 -8.77 25.70 -18.37
C SER A 121 -9.01 27.20 -18.40
N THR A 122 -7.98 27.97 -18.06
CA THR A 122 -8.00 29.44 -18.22
C THR A 122 -7.67 29.90 -19.63
N SER A 123 -7.24 28.97 -20.49
CA SER A 123 -6.84 29.22 -21.87
C SER A 123 -7.63 28.28 -22.78
N GLY A 124 -8.18 28.83 -23.87
CA GLY A 124 -8.84 28.05 -24.90
C GLY A 124 -7.91 27.26 -25.81
N GLY A 125 -8.51 26.69 -26.85
CA GLY A 125 -7.85 25.89 -27.89
C GLY A 125 -8.28 24.42 -27.91
N ASP A 126 -7.66 23.66 -28.79
CA ASP A 126 -7.97 22.24 -28.99
C ASP A 126 -7.32 21.38 -27.90
N CYS A 127 -8.13 20.99 -26.92
CA CYS A 127 -7.85 19.86 -26.06
C CYS A 127 -9.09 19.01 -25.82
N VAL A 128 -8.86 17.72 -25.66
CA VAL A 128 -9.86 16.74 -25.23
C VAL A 128 -9.34 16.14 -23.95
N TRP A 129 -10.10 16.28 -22.87
CA TRP A 129 -9.78 15.61 -21.61
C TRP A 129 -10.10 14.13 -21.77
N ARG A 130 -9.11 13.28 -21.52
CA ARG A 130 -9.22 11.82 -21.64
C ARG A 130 -8.51 11.15 -20.48
N SER A 131 -8.79 9.86 -20.33
CA SER A 131 -8.03 8.97 -19.44
C SER A 131 -6.53 9.13 -19.67
N GLY A 132 -5.78 9.39 -18.59
CA GLY A 132 -4.35 9.68 -18.64
C GLY A 132 -3.99 11.16 -18.45
N ALA A 133 -4.95 12.08 -18.55
CA ALA A 133 -4.77 13.43 -18.04
C ALA A 133 -4.72 13.40 -16.50
N ILE A 134 -3.86 14.22 -15.89
CA ILE A 134 -3.79 14.35 -14.43
C ILE A 134 -4.06 15.79 -14.01
N LEU A 135 -4.92 15.97 -13.02
CA LEU A 135 -5.14 17.23 -12.34
C LEU A 135 -4.19 17.31 -11.15
N VAL A 136 -3.42 18.38 -11.07
CA VAL A 136 -2.39 18.56 -10.05
C VAL A 136 -2.40 19.97 -9.50
N VAL A 137 -1.82 20.13 -8.32
CA VAL A 137 -1.56 21.42 -7.69
C VAL A 137 -0.09 21.50 -7.28
N LYS A 138 0.50 22.70 -7.41
CA LYS A 138 1.87 22.97 -6.98
C LYS A 138 1.85 23.66 -5.61
N ILE A 139 2.34 22.99 -4.57
CA ILE A 139 2.38 23.50 -3.19
C ILE A 139 3.80 23.34 -2.64
N LYS A 140 4.43 24.45 -2.20
CA LYS A 140 5.81 24.47 -1.68
C LYS A 140 6.77 23.71 -2.62
N ASP A 141 6.74 24.08 -3.89
CA ASP A 141 7.51 23.48 -4.99
C ASP A 141 7.35 21.98 -5.23
N ARG A 142 6.27 21.38 -4.71
CA ARG A 142 5.94 19.98 -4.95
C ARG A 142 4.61 19.84 -5.68
N TRP A 143 4.64 19.01 -6.72
CA TRP A 143 3.45 18.60 -7.46
C TRP A 143 2.69 17.54 -6.67
N ARG A 144 1.42 17.81 -6.41
CA ARG A 144 0.50 16.91 -5.70
C ARG A 144 -0.64 16.53 -6.62
N LEU A 145 -0.95 15.24 -6.64
CA LEU A 145 -2.03 14.70 -7.46
C LEU A 145 -3.39 15.01 -6.83
N LEU A 146 -4.30 15.56 -7.61
CA LEU A 146 -5.69 15.83 -7.22
C LEU A 146 -6.68 14.90 -7.92
N GLY A 147 -6.40 14.52 -9.16
CA GLY A 147 -7.33 13.65 -9.88
C GLY A 147 -6.85 13.17 -11.23
N PHE A 148 -7.63 12.27 -11.82
CA PHE A 148 -7.41 11.69 -13.14
C PHE A 148 -8.52 12.12 -14.09
N GLY A 149 -8.17 12.57 -15.29
CA GLY A 149 -9.15 13.04 -16.27
C GLY A 149 -10.06 11.92 -16.72
N ILE A 150 -11.35 12.24 -16.79
CA ILE A 150 -12.35 11.44 -17.49
C ILE A 150 -12.63 12.11 -18.83
N TYR A 151 -13.28 11.39 -19.74
CA TYR A 151 -13.74 11.98 -20.98
C TYR A 151 -14.62 13.22 -20.71
N GLY A 152 -14.29 14.31 -21.39
CA GLY A 152 -14.97 15.59 -21.18
C GLY A 152 -14.82 16.56 -22.37
N PRO A 153 -15.61 17.64 -22.35
CA PRO A 153 -15.67 18.67 -23.38
C PRO A 153 -14.37 19.50 -23.44
N GLY A 154 -14.27 20.42 -24.40
CA GLY A 154 -13.04 21.18 -24.68
C GLY A 154 -12.46 21.99 -23.52
N CYS A 155 -11.29 22.61 -23.72
CA CYS A 155 -10.47 23.22 -22.66
C CYS A 155 -11.20 24.19 -21.73
N GLU A 156 -12.06 25.06 -22.27
CA GLU A 156 -12.71 26.12 -21.50
C GLU A 156 -13.99 25.65 -20.81
N SER A 157 -14.47 24.47 -21.18
CA SER A 157 -15.61 23.83 -20.52
C SER A 157 -15.16 23.16 -19.21
N PRO A 158 -16.05 23.04 -18.21
CA PRO A 158 -15.78 22.27 -17.00
C PRO A 158 -15.43 20.82 -17.33
N ALA A 159 -14.18 20.44 -17.09
CA ALA A 159 -13.68 19.09 -17.24
C ALA A 159 -13.88 18.28 -15.96
N ARG A 160 -14.24 17.00 -16.12
CA ARG A 160 -14.44 16.04 -15.02
C ARG A 160 -13.15 15.29 -14.74
N PHE A 161 -12.82 15.16 -13.46
CA PHE A 161 -11.73 14.36 -12.97
C PHE A 161 -12.21 13.44 -11.85
N LEU A 162 -11.68 12.22 -11.79
CA LEU A 162 -11.74 11.35 -10.62
C LEU A 162 -11.04 12.05 -9.45
N ASP A 163 -11.73 12.31 -8.34
CA ASP A 163 -11.12 12.96 -7.17
C ASP A 163 -10.19 11.97 -6.42
N TYR A 164 -8.90 12.02 -6.74
CA TYR A 164 -7.89 11.17 -6.11
C TYR A 164 -7.78 11.40 -4.60
N GLY A 165 -8.17 12.56 -4.09
CA GLY A 165 -8.26 12.83 -2.65
C GLY A 165 -9.12 11.80 -1.93
N LYS A 166 -10.25 11.42 -2.52
CA LYS A 166 -11.18 10.42 -1.98
C LYS A 166 -10.68 8.99 -2.13
N TYR A 167 -9.97 8.67 -3.22
CA TYR A 167 -9.42 7.33 -3.46
C TYR A 167 -8.05 7.08 -2.80
N HIS A 168 -7.37 8.11 -2.29
CA HIS A 168 -6.01 7.99 -1.78
C HIS A 168 -5.87 6.99 -0.64
N GLN A 169 -6.85 6.92 0.28
CA GLN A 169 -6.82 5.98 1.40
C GLN A 169 -6.87 4.53 0.91
N TRP A 170 -7.70 4.24 -0.09
CA TRP A 170 -7.75 2.91 -0.71
C TRP A 170 -6.40 2.56 -1.37
N VAL A 171 -5.81 3.48 -2.14
CA VAL A 171 -4.48 3.27 -2.75
C VAL A 171 -3.41 3.03 -1.68
N ALA A 172 -3.36 3.87 -0.65
CA ALA A 172 -2.39 3.74 0.43
C ALA A 172 -2.52 2.40 1.15
N HIS A 173 -3.75 1.98 1.47
CA HIS A 173 -4.03 0.69 2.10
C HIS A 173 -3.60 -0.50 1.23
N ASN A 174 -3.85 -0.40 -0.08
CA ASN A 174 -3.43 -1.41 -1.04
C ASN A 174 -1.90 -1.55 -1.09
N ILE A 175 -1.18 -0.43 -1.23
CA ILE A 175 0.29 -0.38 -1.20
C ILE A 175 0.80 -0.93 0.15
N ASP A 176 0.14 -0.59 1.25
CA ASP A 176 0.52 -1.04 2.59
C ASP A 176 0.36 -2.54 2.82
N ARG A 177 -0.47 -3.23 2.02
CA ARG A 177 -0.71 -4.67 2.10
C ARG A 177 0.19 -5.48 1.16
N MET A 178 0.66 -4.88 0.07
CA MET A 178 1.57 -5.54 -0.87
C MET A 178 2.84 -6.02 -0.15
N GLY A 179 3.22 -7.27 -0.40
CA GLY A 179 4.44 -7.85 0.17
C GLY A 179 4.36 -8.16 1.67
N LYS A 180 3.20 -7.94 2.33
CA LYS A 180 3.01 -8.37 3.71
C LYS A 180 2.95 -9.89 3.78
N PRO A 181 3.80 -10.52 4.60
CA PRO A 181 3.73 -11.95 4.83
C PRO A 181 2.38 -12.34 5.46
N ALA A 182 1.84 -13.48 5.06
CA ALA A 182 0.66 -14.11 5.64
C ALA A 182 1.08 -15.46 6.23
N ILE A 183 0.75 -15.69 7.50
CA ILE A 183 1.10 -16.90 8.23
C ILE A 183 -0.18 -17.70 8.44
N THR A 184 -0.15 -18.98 8.14
CA THR A 184 -1.23 -19.93 8.43
C THR A 184 -0.67 -21.08 9.25
N THR A 185 -1.22 -21.30 10.44
CA THR A 185 -0.98 -22.51 11.21
C THR A 185 -2.01 -23.55 10.80
N LEU A 186 -1.58 -24.65 10.18
CA LEU A 186 -2.46 -25.73 9.72
C LEU A 186 -2.65 -26.79 10.80
N ALA A 187 -1.61 -27.00 11.60
CA ALA A 187 -1.57 -27.83 12.78
C ALA A 187 -0.48 -27.28 13.71
N ASP A 188 -0.42 -27.75 14.97
CA ASP A 188 0.65 -27.36 15.89
C ASP A 188 2.04 -27.62 15.31
N ASN A 189 2.17 -28.61 14.44
CA ASN A 189 3.42 -29.05 13.84
C ASN A 189 3.54 -28.71 12.34
N HIS A 190 2.65 -27.87 11.80
CA HIS A 190 2.69 -27.44 10.40
C HIS A 190 2.30 -25.97 10.26
N VAL A 191 3.26 -25.13 9.83
CA VAL A 191 3.05 -23.70 9.56
C VAL A 191 3.37 -23.39 8.11
N VAL A 192 2.54 -22.59 7.47
CA VAL A 192 2.73 -22.09 6.11
C VAL A 192 2.90 -20.58 6.13
N LEU A 193 3.96 -20.09 5.50
CA LEU A 193 4.26 -18.68 5.33
C LEU A 193 4.18 -18.32 3.85
N ARG A 194 3.34 -17.35 3.52
CA ARG A 194 3.23 -16.81 2.16
C ARG A 194 3.69 -15.39 2.11
N ARG A 195 4.37 -15.02 1.04
CA ARG A 195 4.64 -13.62 0.74
C ARG A 195 4.44 -13.35 -0.73
N SER A 196 3.24 -12.87 -1.04
CA SER A 196 2.93 -12.38 -2.38
C SER A 196 3.19 -10.89 -2.47
N LEU A 197 3.72 -10.46 -3.61
CA LEU A 197 3.77 -9.04 -3.98
C LEU A 197 2.42 -8.52 -4.48
N ALA A 198 1.40 -9.39 -4.60
CA ALA A 198 0.02 -9.00 -4.86
C ALA A 198 -0.67 -8.45 -3.59
N GLN A 199 -1.81 -7.78 -3.78
CA GLN A 199 -2.60 -7.24 -2.66
C GLN A 199 -3.36 -8.34 -1.90
N ILE A 200 -3.78 -9.40 -2.61
CA ILE A 200 -4.57 -10.47 -2.03
C ILE A 200 -3.62 -11.37 -1.23
N GLN A 201 -3.83 -11.37 0.09
CA GLN A 201 -3.20 -12.32 1.00
C GLN A 201 -3.94 -13.65 0.90
N ARG A 202 -3.17 -14.74 0.88
CA ARG A 202 -3.68 -16.10 0.80
C ARG A 202 -3.32 -16.83 2.09
N PHE A 203 -4.24 -17.69 2.53
CA PHE A 203 -4.11 -18.50 3.74
C PHE A 203 -4.38 -19.96 3.38
N GLY A 204 -3.92 -20.89 4.20
CA GLY A 204 -4.11 -22.33 4.00
C GLY A 204 -2.84 -23.09 3.60
N LYS A 205 -3.01 -24.31 3.09
CA LYS A 205 -1.94 -25.15 2.51
C LYS A 205 -1.44 -24.57 1.20
N CYS A 206 -0.15 -24.69 0.90
CA CYS A 206 0.40 -24.28 -0.40
C CYS A 206 -0.33 -24.99 -1.54
N ASP A 207 -0.69 -24.27 -2.60
CA ASP A 207 -1.29 -24.91 -3.77
C ASP A 207 -0.24 -25.61 -4.61
N GLU A 208 -0.66 -26.59 -5.40
CA GLU A 208 0.21 -27.30 -6.35
C GLU A 208 0.94 -26.35 -7.32
N GLU A 209 0.26 -25.29 -7.78
CA GLU A 209 0.87 -24.26 -8.63
C GLU A 209 1.98 -23.47 -7.91
N GLU A 210 1.85 -23.27 -6.59
CA GLU A 210 2.85 -22.60 -5.77
C GLU A 210 4.07 -23.51 -5.52
N LYS A 211 3.84 -24.83 -5.49
CA LYS A 211 4.87 -25.87 -5.28
C LYS A 211 5.67 -26.22 -6.53
N ALA A 212 5.28 -25.71 -7.70
CA ALA A 212 5.88 -26.05 -8.99
C ALA A 212 7.42 -25.86 -9.05
N TYR A 213 7.99 -24.97 -8.24
CA TYR A 213 9.44 -24.73 -8.21
C TYR A 213 9.96 -24.62 -6.77
N LEU A 214 10.57 -25.69 -6.28
CA LEU A 214 11.32 -25.70 -5.03
C LEU A 214 12.60 -24.85 -5.18
N ALA A 215 12.68 -23.76 -4.41
CA ALA A 215 13.84 -22.87 -4.39
C ALA A 215 14.92 -23.38 -3.43
N TYR A 216 14.47 -23.89 -2.27
CA TYR A 216 15.29 -24.31 -1.17
C TYR A 216 14.53 -25.31 -0.31
N SER A 217 15.22 -26.31 0.22
CA SER A 217 14.71 -27.21 1.24
C SER A 217 15.81 -27.47 2.26
N ASP A 218 15.41 -27.60 3.51
CA ASP A 218 16.29 -27.90 4.64
C ASP A 218 15.66 -28.96 5.54
N TYR A 219 16.51 -29.77 6.16
CA TYR A 219 16.07 -30.87 7.02
C TYR A 219 17.03 -31.03 8.19
N ASP A 220 16.46 -31.04 9.39
CA ASP A 220 17.17 -31.29 10.64
C ASP A 220 16.54 -32.46 11.38
N HIS A 221 17.41 -33.33 11.90
CA HIS A 221 17.01 -34.47 12.71
C HIS A 221 17.66 -34.38 14.09
N ILE A 222 16.83 -34.34 15.14
CA ILE A 222 17.27 -34.20 16.53
C ILE A 222 16.78 -35.40 17.32
N THR A 223 17.70 -36.18 17.88
CA THR A 223 17.40 -37.40 18.64
C THR A 223 17.31 -37.18 20.15
N SER A 224 16.95 -35.96 20.59
CA SER A 224 16.93 -35.59 22.01
C SER A 224 15.55 -35.81 22.63
N ASP A 225 15.52 -36.22 23.90
CA ASP A 225 14.28 -36.59 24.62
C ASP A 225 13.37 -35.41 24.92
N LYS A 226 13.85 -34.16 24.99
CA LYS A 226 13.01 -32.96 25.10
C LYS A 226 13.86 -31.73 24.85
N GLY A 227 13.31 -30.75 24.16
CA GLY A 227 14.03 -29.50 23.99
C GLY A 227 13.27 -28.43 23.23
N PHE A 228 14.01 -27.38 22.94
CA PHE A 228 13.60 -26.26 22.12
C PHE A 228 14.53 -26.22 20.92
N PHE A 229 13.97 -26.17 19.72
CA PHE A 229 14.71 -25.98 18.49
C PHE A 229 14.35 -24.63 17.88
N ASN A 230 15.35 -23.90 17.40
CA ASN A 230 15.18 -22.59 16.81
C ASN A 230 15.75 -22.59 15.39
N TYR A 231 14.97 -22.09 14.43
CA TYR A 231 15.39 -21.97 13.04
C TYR A 231 15.11 -20.57 12.50
N ASN A 232 16.16 -19.91 11.99
CA ASN A 232 16.05 -18.58 11.43
C ASN A 232 15.88 -18.64 9.91
N ILE A 233 14.94 -17.84 9.40
CA ILE A 233 14.73 -17.67 7.97
C ILE A 233 14.55 -16.19 7.63
N SER A 234 15.28 -15.75 6.61
CA SER A 234 15.23 -14.38 6.09
C SER A 234 14.61 -14.36 4.70
N ILE A 235 13.62 -13.50 4.51
CA ILE A 235 12.84 -13.36 3.29
C ILE A 235 13.17 -12.03 2.65
N TYR A 236 13.78 -12.08 1.46
CA TYR A 236 14.19 -10.88 0.77
C TYR A 236 13.05 -10.18 0.05
N GLY A 237 13.05 -8.87 0.13
CA GLY A 237 11.96 -8.01 -0.26
C GLY A 237 11.62 -8.04 -1.75
N GLU A 238 12.63 -8.19 -2.60
CA GLU A 238 12.51 -8.24 -4.06
C GLU A 238 12.15 -9.64 -4.59
N THR A 239 12.26 -10.66 -3.75
CA THR A 239 12.00 -12.06 -4.11
C THR A 239 10.54 -12.42 -3.80
N ASN A 240 9.87 -13.09 -4.73
CA ASN A 240 8.51 -13.56 -4.55
C ASN A 240 8.53 -15.00 -4.03
N TYR A 241 8.07 -15.17 -2.79
CA TYR A 241 7.97 -16.47 -2.13
C TYR A 241 6.48 -16.84 -2.10
N PRO A 242 5.94 -17.46 -3.16
CA PRO A 242 4.54 -17.83 -3.23
C PRO A 242 4.15 -18.68 -2.02
N CYS A 243 5.04 -19.56 -1.55
CA CYS A 243 4.81 -20.36 -0.37
C CYS A 243 6.10 -20.86 0.29
N ILE A 244 6.07 -20.99 1.62
CA ILE A 244 7.09 -21.62 2.46
C ILE A 244 6.36 -22.53 3.45
N GLU A 245 6.73 -23.81 3.50
CA GLU A 245 6.18 -24.80 4.44
C GLU A 245 7.22 -25.12 5.51
N PHE A 246 6.78 -25.08 6.76
CA PHE A 246 7.52 -25.56 7.92
C PHE A 246 6.76 -26.75 8.49
N GLU A 247 7.42 -27.89 8.62
CA GLU A 247 6.85 -29.11 9.16
C GLU A 247 7.77 -29.66 10.26
N ALA A 248 7.19 -30.01 11.40
CA ALA A 248 7.88 -30.69 12.50
C ALA A 248 7.22 -32.04 12.72
N ASN A 249 7.86 -33.11 12.27
CA ASN A 249 7.37 -34.47 12.50
C ASN A 249 8.06 -35.08 13.72
N HIS A 250 7.39 -36.06 14.32
CA HIS A 250 7.90 -36.84 15.45
C HIS A 250 7.58 -38.30 15.20
N ASN A 251 8.23 -39.17 15.98
CA ASN A 251 7.91 -40.58 15.99
C ASN A 251 6.53 -40.79 16.67
N PRO A 252 5.49 -41.26 15.94
CA PRO A 252 4.11 -41.27 16.44
C PRO A 252 3.84 -42.28 17.56
N THR A 253 4.80 -43.17 17.86
CA THR A 253 4.59 -44.26 18.83
C THR A 253 4.73 -43.84 20.29
N VAL A 254 5.37 -42.71 20.62
CA VAL A 254 5.80 -42.43 22.01
C VAL A 254 5.45 -41.01 22.48
N GLY A 255 5.31 -40.03 21.57
CA GLY A 255 5.33 -38.61 21.96
C GLY A 255 4.09 -37.77 21.63
N THR A 256 4.13 -36.53 22.14
CA THR A 256 3.21 -35.47 21.74
C THR A 256 3.71 -34.79 20.47
N LYS A 257 2.79 -34.34 19.61
CA LYS A 257 3.14 -33.57 18.40
C LYS A 257 3.97 -32.33 18.77
N PRO A 258 5.09 -32.07 18.08
CA PRO A 258 5.85 -30.85 18.29
C PRO A 258 4.98 -29.62 18.05
N ARG A 259 5.23 -28.57 18.83
CA ARG A 259 4.49 -27.31 18.70
C ARG A 259 5.41 -26.25 18.12
N MET A 260 5.01 -25.71 16.98
CA MET A 260 5.75 -24.68 16.27
C MET A 260 5.13 -23.31 16.44
N ARG A 261 5.98 -22.30 16.54
CA ARG A 261 5.61 -20.89 16.54
C ARG A 261 6.51 -20.15 15.58
N LEU A 262 5.90 -19.36 14.72
CA LEU A 262 6.62 -18.49 13.80
C LEU A 262 6.54 -17.05 14.31
N ARG A 263 7.68 -16.47 14.64
CA ARG A 263 7.77 -15.09 15.15
C ARG A 263 8.54 -14.23 14.16
N GLN A 264 7.90 -13.18 13.67
CA GLN A 264 8.60 -12.16 12.89
C GLN A 264 9.51 -11.37 13.83
N TRP A 265 10.76 -11.16 13.42
CA TRP A 265 11.70 -10.30 14.13
C TRP A 265 12.40 -9.35 13.16
N CYS A 266 13.07 -8.35 13.73
CA CYS A 266 13.67 -7.27 12.97
C CYS A 266 15.11 -7.11 13.41
N LEU A 267 16.03 -7.20 12.45
CA LEU A 267 17.44 -6.91 12.70
C LEU A 267 17.57 -5.49 13.25
N MET A 268 18.27 -5.35 14.37
CA MET A 268 18.82 -4.07 14.77
C MET A 268 19.81 -3.61 13.71
N ASN A 269 19.87 -2.31 13.46
CA ASN A 269 20.68 -1.70 12.43
C ASN A 269 22.19 -1.88 12.74
N MET A 270 22.77 -3.06 12.47
CA MET A 270 24.17 -3.39 12.76
C MET A 270 25.18 -2.73 11.79
N ARG A 271 24.71 -1.97 10.79
CA ARG A 271 25.56 -1.36 9.74
C ARG A 271 26.07 0.05 10.04
N ARG A 272 26.15 0.49 11.30
CA ARG A 272 26.84 1.75 11.63
C ARG A 272 28.19 1.51 12.30
N PRO A 273 29.22 2.32 11.96
CA PRO A 273 30.55 2.16 12.50
C PRO A 273 30.58 2.30 14.03
N PRO A 274 31.54 1.67 14.73
CA PRO A 274 31.57 1.54 16.20
C PRO A 274 31.62 2.84 17.02
N HIS A 275 31.68 4.00 16.38
CA HIS A 275 31.95 5.28 17.06
C HIS A 275 30.71 6.16 17.27
N GLU A 276 29.52 5.76 16.80
CA GLU A 276 28.28 6.46 17.16
C GLU A 276 27.69 5.87 18.44
N VAL A 277 28.04 6.46 19.58
CA VAL A 277 27.44 6.14 20.90
C VAL A 277 25.94 6.40 20.85
N PHE A 278 25.15 5.33 21.09
CA PHE A 278 23.69 5.35 21.13
C PHE A 278 23.17 6.35 22.18
N LYS A 279 22.40 7.35 21.74
CA LYS A 279 21.64 8.24 22.65
C LYS A 279 20.22 7.75 22.94
N ASP A 280 19.70 6.76 22.20
CA ASP A 280 18.32 6.28 22.37
C ASP A 280 18.12 4.84 21.80
N PRO A 281 18.30 3.77 22.60
CA PRO A 281 18.22 2.37 22.14
C PRO A 281 16.82 1.94 21.64
N ILE A 282 15.82 2.81 21.77
CA ILE A 282 14.42 2.55 21.39
C ILE A 282 14.14 3.03 19.95
N LYS A 283 14.85 4.05 19.45
CA LYS A 283 14.62 4.62 18.11
C LYS A 283 15.24 3.81 16.96
N ASP A 284 16.21 2.95 17.26
CA ASP A 284 16.96 2.18 16.26
C ASP A 284 16.50 0.73 16.10
N LYS A 285 15.45 0.30 16.84
CA LYS A 285 14.71 -0.95 16.57
C LYS A 285 13.76 -0.77 15.39
N VAL A 286 14.30 -0.32 14.26
CA VAL A 286 13.49 -0.14 13.04
C VAL A 286 13.46 -1.48 12.32
N CYS A 287 12.43 -2.28 12.59
CA CYS A 287 11.82 -3.07 11.51
C CYS A 287 11.69 -2.13 10.33
N PHE A 288 12.44 -2.37 9.24
CA PHE A 288 12.50 -1.51 8.06
C PHE A 288 11.23 -0.68 7.90
N SER A 289 11.38 0.65 8.02
CA SER A 289 10.36 1.70 8.07
C SER A 289 8.99 1.29 7.47
N PRO A 290 7.85 1.73 8.02
CA PRO A 290 6.53 1.50 7.40
C PRO A 290 6.42 1.93 5.92
N ARG A 291 7.38 2.70 5.40
CA ARG A 291 7.50 3.11 4.00
C ARG A 291 8.34 2.18 3.10
N TYR A 292 9.11 1.26 3.65
CA TYR A 292 10.01 0.34 2.92
C TYR A 292 9.85 -1.11 3.41
N LYS A 293 8.60 -1.60 3.48
CA LYS A 293 8.23 -3.02 3.73
C LYS A 293 8.69 -4.00 2.62
N TYR A 294 9.55 -3.54 1.74
CA TYR A 294 10.00 -4.20 0.51
C TYR A 294 11.49 -4.55 0.55
N GLY A 295 12.17 -4.43 1.69
CA GLY A 295 13.60 -4.72 1.82
C GLY A 295 13.86 -6.15 2.27
N GLU A 296 13.38 -6.51 3.46
CA GLU A 296 13.68 -7.79 4.10
C GLU A 296 12.74 -8.07 5.28
N ALA A 297 12.39 -9.33 5.52
CA ALA A 297 11.65 -9.78 6.69
C ALA A 297 12.30 -11.02 7.29
N HIS A 298 12.57 -11.02 8.59
CA HIS A 298 13.18 -12.15 9.29
C HIS A 298 12.15 -12.86 10.16
N PHE A 299 12.25 -14.17 10.22
CA PHE A 299 11.42 -15.01 11.06
C PHE A 299 12.29 -15.95 11.88
N ASN A 300 11.89 -16.17 13.12
CA ASN A 300 12.38 -17.22 13.98
C ASN A 300 11.27 -18.27 14.10
N VAL A 301 11.59 -19.51 13.77
CA VAL A 301 10.74 -20.68 13.97
C VAL A 301 11.17 -21.31 15.28
N GLU A 302 10.31 -21.26 16.28
CA GLU A 302 10.51 -21.91 17.58
C GLU A 302 9.72 -23.23 17.55
N VAL A 303 10.38 -24.34 17.88
CA VAL A 303 9.77 -25.67 17.92
C VAL A 303 9.99 -26.29 19.30
N ASP A 304 8.88 -26.47 20.03
CA ASP A 304 8.85 -27.21 21.29
C ASP A 304 8.63 -28.69 20.96
N TYR A 305 9.55 -29.56 21.38
CA TYR A 305 9.45 -31.00 21.14
C TYR A 305 9.70 -31.80 22.41
N THR A 306 9.06 -32.96 22.49
CA THR A 306 9.16 -33.87 23.64
C THR A 306 9.86 -35.17 23.34
N GLU A 307 10.35 -35.36 22.11
CA GLU A 307 11.05 -36.57 21.61
C GLU A 307 11.79 -36.22 20.30
N GLU A 308 12.26 -37.27 19.59
CA GLU A 308 12.80 -37.20 18.24
C GLU A 308 12.04 -36.19 17.35
N LEU A 309 12.77 -35.19 16.84
CA LEU A 309 12.24 -34.14 15.98
C LEU A 309 12.83 -34.28 14.57
N HIS A 310 11.93 -34.37 13.59
CA HIS A 310 12.24 -34.25 12.17
C HIS A 310 11.69 -32.92 11.67
N PHE A 311 12.54 -31.90 11.63
CA PHE A 311 12.15 -30.58 11.15
C PHE A 311 12.47 -30.42 9.67
N HIS A 312 11.51 -29.94 8.90
CA HIS A 312 11.62 -29.75 7.47
C HIS A 312 11.13 -28.36 7.06
N VAL A 313 11.89 -27.70 6.20
CA VAL A 313 11.52 -26.42 5.60
C VAL A 313 11.55 -26.56 4.09
N ASN A 314 10.46 -26.21 3.42
CA ASN A 314 10.40 -26.09 1.97
C ASN A 314 10.08 -24.65 1.58
N VAL A 315 10.95 -24.03 0.78
CA VAL A 315 10.74 -22.69 0.23
C VAL A 315 10.52 -22.80 -1.26
N TYR A 316 9.36 -22.39 -1.74
CA TYR A 316 9.02 -22.38 -3.15
C TYR A 316 9.14 -20.98 -3.75
N ARG A 317 9.38 -20.89 -5.06
CA ARG A 317 9.54 -19.62 -5.81
C ARG A 317 8.80 -19.63 -7.14
N LYS A 318 8.69 -18.47 -7.80
CA LYS A 318 8.30 -18.40 -9.22
C LYS A 318 9.53 -18.49 -10.14
N THR A 319 9.33 -19.07 -11.33
CA THR A 319 10.34 -19.58 -12.27
C THR A 319 11.37 -18.58 -12.82
N TYR A 320 11.17 -17.27 -12.64
CA TYR A 320 11.85 -16.25 -13.44
C TYR A 320 12.79 -15.32 -12.66
N GLN A 321 13.02 -15.57 -11.36
CA GLN A 321 13.92 -14.71 -10.57
C GLN A 321 15.39 -15.13 -10.74
N ARG A 322 16.21 -14.18 -11.21
CA ARG A 322 17.65 -14.37 -11.50
C ARG A 322 18.38 -15.00 -10.29
N PHE A 323 19.34 -15.85 -10.62
CA PHE A 323 20.11 -16.74 -9.75
C PHE A 323 20.70 -16.07 -8.50
N ILE A 324 19.92 -15.97 -7.44
CA ILE A 324 20.45 -15.99 -6.07
C ILE A 324 20.43 -17.47 -5.66
N LYS A 325 21.57 -18.04 -5.27
CA LYS A 325 21.64 -19.38 -4.65
C LYS A 325 21.01 -19.26 -3.25
N PRO A 326 19.73 -19.65 -3.05
CA PRO A 326 19.00 -19.25 -1.85
C PRO A 326 19.63 -19.86 -0.58
N LYS A 327 20.14 -21.10 -0.68
CA LYS A 327 20.89 -21.76 0.40
C LYS A 327 22.11 -20.98 0.85
N PHE A 328 22.92 -20.48 -0.10
CA PHE A 328 24.12 -19.70 0.23
C PHE A 328 23.75 -18.35 0.85
N MET A 329 22.74 -17.67 0.30
CA MET A 329 22.26 -16.39 0.86
C MET A 329 21.68 -16.56 2.27
N ILE A 330 20.82 -17.56 2.49
CA ILE A 330 20.24 -17.83 3.81
C ILE A 330 21.35 -18.19 4.80
N ALA A 331 22.31 -19.03 4.41
CA ALA A 331 23.44 -19.38 5.27
C ALA A 331 24.29 -18.15 5.65
N VAL A 332 24.67 -17.31 4.69
CA VAL A 332 25.44 -16.08 4.94
C VAL A 332 24.67 -15.14 5.86
N MET A 333 23.37 -14.93 5.61
CA MET A 333 22.57 -14.01 6.42
C MET A 333 22.34 -14.54 7.84
N ASN A 334 22.10 -15.84 7.98
CA ASN A 334 21.96 -16.49 9.29
C ASN A 334 23.29 -16.47 10.08
N MET A 335 24.44 -16.50 9.40
CA MET A 335 25.76 -16.33 10.02
C MET A 335 26.01 -14.89 10.48
N GLU A 336 25.53 -13.89 9.72
CA GLU A 336 25.68 -12.46 10.06
C GLU A 336 24.67 -12.00 11.14
N SER A 337 23.58 -12.73 11.33
CA SER A 337 22.57 -12.43 12.34
C SER A 337 22.86 -13.17 13.66
N SER A 338 23.38 -12.47 14.67
CA SER A 338 23.38 -12.99 16.05
C SER A 338 21.94 -13.32 16.48
N PHE A 339 21.73 -14.44 17.19
CA PHE A 339 20.42 -14.79 17.73
C PHE A 339 19.82 -13.58 18.45
N PRO A 340 18.66 -13.07 18.02
CA PRO A 340 17.99 -12.03 18.77
C PRO A 340 17.54 -12.64 20.11
N GLU A 341 17.84 -11.98 21.22
CA GLU A 341 17.01 -12.13 22.41
C GLU A 341 15.63 -11.57 22.06
N ILE A 342 14.73 -12.46 21.63
CA ILE A 342 13.32 -12.13 21.45
C ILE A 342 12.72 -12.18 22.86
N PRO A 343 12.23 -11.06 23.42
CA PRO A 343 11.60 -11.08 24.73
C PRO A 343 10.44 -12.09 24.72
N SER A 344 10.19 -12.73 25.87
CA SER A 344 9.07 -13.66 25.95
C SER A 344 7.76 -12.91 25.61
N PRO A 345 6.70 -13.62 25.17
CA PRO A 345 5.40 -12.99 24.96
C PRO A 345 4.90 -12.22 26.18
N VAL A 346 5.22 -12.71 27.39
CA VAL A 346 4.90 -12.07 28.66
C VAL A 346 5.67 -10.76 28.82
N ASP A 347 6.99 -10.77 28.64
CA ASP A 347 7.80 -9.55 28.72
C ASP A 347 7.40 -8.51 27.66
N THR A 348 7.05 -8.99 26.47
CA THR A 348 6.56 -8.13 25.38
C THR A 348 5.20 -7.53 25.73
N TYR A 349 4.30 -8.31 26.33
CA TYR A 349 2.99 -7.87 26.77
C TYR A 349 3.09 -6.88 27.94
N ASP A 350 3.88 -7.17 28.96
CA ASP A 350 4.11 -6.28 30.10
C ASP A 350 4.75 -4.96 29.63
N LYS A 351 5.69 -5.04 28.71
CA LYS A 351 6.27 -3.86 28.06
C LYS A 351 5.23 -3.10 27.24
N TYR A 352 4.35 -3.78 26.51
CA TYR A 352 3.23 -3.12 25.83
C TYR A 352 2.29 -2.42 26.82
N GLN A 353 1.98 -3.05 27.96
CA GLN A 353 1.16 -2.45 29.02
C GLN A 353 1.80 -1.19 29.62
N THR A 354 3.13 -1.17 29.77
CA THR A 354 3.85 0.03 30.24
C THR A 354 3.91 1.15 29.19
N LEU A 355 3.82 0.81 27.90
CA LEU A 355 3.79 1.78 26.80
C LEU A 355 2.37 2.30 26.50
N LEU A 356 1.32 1.61 26.96
CA LEU A 356 -0.07 2.04 26.79
C LEU A 356 -0.35 3.34 27.55
N GLY A 357 -0.56 4.43 26.81
CA GLY A 357 -0.81 5.76 27.34
C GLY A 357 0.46 6.60 27.58
N ASP A 358 1.64 6.13 27.19
CA ASP A 358 2.87 6.92 27.28
C ASP A 358 2.84 8.08 26.26
N PRO A 359 2.92 9.35 26.70
CA PRO A 359 2.90 10.51 25.81
C PRO A 359 4.09 10.56 24.84
N LYS A 360 5.18 9.85 25.12
CA LYS A 360 6.33 9.70 24.19
C LYS A 360 6.06 8.69 23.07
N HIS A 361 5.09 7.80 23.25
CA HIS A 361 4.74 6.74 22.30
C HIS A 361 3.22 6.76 21.99
N PRO A 362 2.70 7.88 21.44
CA PRO A 362 1.26 8.17 21.36
C PRO A 362 0.44 7.24 20.44
N TRP A 363 1.09 6.26 19.82
CA TRP A 363 0.47 5.22 18.99
C TRP A 363 0.03 3.99 19.80
N PHE A 364 0.49 3.83 21.04
CA PHE A 364 -0.01 2.82 21.98
C PHE A 364 -1.14 3.42 22.83
N LEU A 365 -2.32 3.57 22.22
CA LEU A 365 -3.51 4.09 22.92
C LEU A 365 -4.28 2.95 23.57
N ARG A 366 -4.83 3.19 24.76
CA ARG A 366 -5.79 2.24 25.35
C ARG A 366 -7.10 2.29 24.55
N ASN A 367 -7.78 1.16 24.43
CA ASN A 367 -8.99 1.02 23.59
C ASN A 367 -10.10 2.04 23.98
N ASP A 368 -10.15 2.45 25.24
CA ASP A 368 -11.04 3.47 25.78
C ASP A 368 -10.66 4.91 25.39
N GLU A 369 -9.39 5.20 25.12
CA GLU A 369 -8.93 6.49 24.56
C GLU A 369 -9.19 6.59 23.05
N VAL A 370 -9.07 5.47 22.32
CA VAL A 370 -9.47 5.40 20.91
C VAL A 370 -10.97 5.64 20.78
N ALA A 371 -11.78 5.04 21.65
CA ALA A 371 -13.22 5.29 21.73
C ALA A 371 -13.56 6.75 22.08
N ARG A 372 -12.87 7.36 23.05
CA ARG A 372 -13.06 8.78 23.40
C ARG A 372 -12.67 9.72 22.25
N ARG A 373 -11.55 9.52 21.57
CA ARG A 373 -11.17 10.34 20.41
C ARG A 373 -12.16 10.21 19.25
N THR A 374 -12.72 9.01 19.05
CA THR A 374 -13.75 8.77 18.04
C THR A 374 -15.08 9.45 18.42
N ALA A 375 -15.45 9.42 19.70
CA ALA A 375 -16.64 10.10 20.22
C ALA A 375 -16.51 11.63 20.14
N THR A 376 -15.37 12.22 20.54
CA THR A 376 -15.16 13.68 20.50
C THR A 376 -15.17 14.24 19.08
N THR A 377 -14.84 13.43 18.06
CA THR A 377 -14.91 13.85 16.65
C THR A 377 -16.35 13.89 16.13
N THR A 378 -17.31 13.27 16.83
CA THR A 378 -18.71 13.16 16.39
C THR A 378 -19.62 14.26 16.97
N THR A 379 -19.19 14.98 18.01
CA THR A 379 -20.07 15.90 18.77
C THR A 379 -19.95 17.38 18.42
N THR A 380 -19.32 17.76 17.30
CA THR A 380 -19.18 19.18 16.91
C THR A 380 -19.84 19.51 15.57
N SER A 381 -21.16 19.35 15.47
CA SER A 381 -21.99 20.14 14.55
C SER A 381 -23.48 20.03 14.91
N THR A 382 -23.91 20.71 15.98
CA THR A 382 -25.32 21.07 16.16
C THR A 382 -25.38 22.55 16.45
N THR A 383 -25.37 23.36 15.38
CA THR A 383 -25.71 24.78 15.45
C THR A 383 -27.22 24.92 15.58
N THR A 384 -27.64 25.42 16.74
CA THR A 384 -29.00 25.86 17.07
C THR A 384 -29.47 26.96 16.12
N PRO A 385 -30.71 26.91 15.58
CA PRO A 385 -31.27 28.01 14.81
C PRO A 385 -31.78 29.12 15.75
N THR A 386 -31.28 30.34 15.55
CA THR A 386 -31.79 31.55 16.19
C THR A 386 -33.05 32.02 15.46
N ALA A 387 -34.13 32.25 16.21
CA ALA A 387 -35.42 32.71 15.72
C ALA A 387 -35.36 34.15 15.16
N PRO A 388 -36.20 34.50 14.15
CA PRO A 388 -36.28 35.87 13.65
C PRO A 388 -37.21 36.72 14.52
N THR A 389 -36.70 37.90 14.91
CA THR A 389 -37.44 38.98 15.55
C THR A 389 -38.27 39.73 14.50
N THR A 390 -39.59 39.76 14.72
CA THR A 390 -40.58 40.58 14.03
C THR A 390 -40.56 42.02 14.54
N THR A 391 -40.55 43.00 13.63
CA THR A 391 -41.03 44.38 13.88
C THR A 391 -41.61 44.95 12.55
N PRO A 392 -42.63 45.82 12.59
CA PRO A 392 -43.63 45.90 11.53
C PRO A 392 -43.50 47.11 10.59
N SER A 393 -44.26 46.96 9.49
CA SER A 393 -44.81 47.94 8.54
C SER A 393 -44.61 49.44 8.78
N MET A 394 -44.14 50.13 7.73
CA MET A 394 -44.51 51.51 7.44
C MET A 394 -45.27 51.59 6.12
N GLU A 395 -46.37 52.34 6.18
CA GLU A 395 -47.38 52.61 5.16
C GLU A 395 -46.80 53.30 3.92
N THR A 396 -47.42 53.03 2.77
CA THR A 396 -47.32 53.88 1.58
C THR A 396 -48.71 54.39 1.28
N THR A 397 -48.93 55.67 1.52
CA THR A 397 -50.13 56.42 1.16
C THR A 397 -49.88 57.07 -0.20
N THR A 398 -50.78 56.85 -1.15
CA THR A 398 -50.92 57.66 -2.37
C THR A 398 -52.22 58.44 -2.27
N VAL A 399 -52.17 59.78 -2.20
CA VAL A 399 -53.17 60.71 -2.74
C VAL A 399 -52.48 62.06 -3.01
N GLU A 400 -52.67 62.54 -4.26
CA GLU A 400 -52.30 63.82 -4.90
C GLU A 400 -50.83 64.14 -5.21
#